data_AF-A0A356XEN5-F1
#
_entry.id   AF-A0A356XEN5-F1
#
_cell.length_a   1.000
_cell.length_b   1.000
_cell.length_c   1.000
_cell.angle_alpha   90.00
_cell.angle_beta   90.00
_cell.angle_gamma   90.00
#
_symmetry.space_group_name_H-M   'P 1'
#
loop_
_entity.id
_entity.type
_entity.pdbx_description
1 polymer ?
#
loop_
_entity_poly.entity_id
_entity_poly.type
_entity_poly.pdbx_seq_one_letter_code
_entity_poly.pdbx_strand_id
1 'polypeptide(L)' 'NLNALEEVDYAMLPEIYRVIAKLTATLGIRDTGYRVITNTGTQGGQTVSHLHFHLIGGRALPWSF' A
#
# COMPACT_ATOMS: atom_id res chain seq x y z
N ASN A 1 -2.95 11.76 3.48
CA ASN A 1 -2.10 10.64 3.94
C ASN A 1 -2.80 10.00 5.14
N LEU A 2 -2.20 9.03 5.85
CA LEU A 2 -2.89 8.38 6.98
C LEU A 2 -3.32 9.37 8.07
N ASN A 3 -2.57 10.46 8.28
CA ASN A 3 -2.88 11.48 9.29
C ASN A 3 -4.05 12.41 8.89
N ALA A 4 -4.50 12.33 7.63
CA ALA A 4 -5.59 13.17 7.11
C ALA A 4 -6.90 12.38 6.94
N LEU A 5 -6.94 11.12 7.40
CA LEU A 5 -8.17 10.34 7.40
C LEU A 5 -9.07 10.80 8.54
N GLU A 6 -10.35 10.94 8.24
CA GLU A 6 -11.42 11.15 9.22
C GLU A 6 -12.22 9.84 9.43
N GLU A 7 -13.10 9.82 10.43
CA GLU A 7 -13.91 8.63 10.76
C GLU A 7 -14.70 8.08 9.55
N VAL A 8 -15.18 8.98 8.69
CA VAL A 8 -15.93 8.61 7.48
C VAL A 8 -15.05 7.88 6.45
N ASP A 9 -13.75 8.15 6.42
CA ASP A 9 -12.83 7.58 5.43
C ASP A 9 -12.43 6.13 5.77
N TYR A 10 -12.46 5.75 7.06
CA TYR A 10 -12.06 4.41 7.49
C TYR A 10 -12.90 3.30 6.86
N ALA A 11 -14.16 3.59 6.52
CA ALA A 11 -15.03 2.67 5.81
C ALA A 11 -14.48 2.24 4.43
N MET A 12 -13.60 3.05 3.80
CA MET A 12 -13.00 2.73 2.52
C MET A 12 -11.73 1.87 2.62
N LEU A 13 -11.06 1.82 3.78
CA LEU A 13 -9.80 1.07 3.92
C LEU A 13 -9.96 -0.43 3.60
N PRO A 14 -11.00 -1.15 4.06
CA PRO A 14 -11.20 -2.55 3.70
C PRO A 14 -11.31 -2.77 2.18
N GLU A 15 -11.98 -1.85 1.48
CA GLU A 15 -12.14 -1.93 0.03
C GLU A 15 -10.81 -1.72 -0.70
N ILE A 16 -9.97 -0.79 -0.22
CA ILE A 16 -8.62 -0.58 -0.75
C ILE A 16 -7.79 -1.87 -0.62
N TYR A 17 -7.78 -2.51 0.55
CA TYR A 17 -7.05 -3.77 0.75
C TYR A 17 -7.63 -4.93 -0.08
N ARG A 18 -8.95 -4.96 -0.30
CA ARG A 18 -9.59 -5.93 -1.20
C ARG A 18 -9.11 -5.75 -2.65
N VAL A 19 -9.02 -4.51 -3.12
CA VAL A 19 -8.49 -4.18 -4.45
C VAL A 19 -7.02 -4.57 -4.56
N ILE A 20 -6.19 -4.29 -3.54
CA ILE A 20 -4.78 -4.70 -3.52
C ILE A 20 -4.64 -6.23 -3.64
N ALA A 21 -5.42 -7.01 -2.87
CA ALA A 21 -5.41 -8.47 -2.95
C ALA A 21 -5.87 -9.00 -4.32
N LYS A 22 -6.83 -8.33 -4.96
CA LYS A 22 -7.25 -8.66 -6.33
C LYS A 22 -6.14 -8.37 -7.35
N LEU A 23 -5.45 -7.23 -7.20
CA LEU A 23 -4.34 -6.84 -8.07
C LEU A 23 -3.17 -7.82 -7.95
N THR A 24 -2.84 -8.29 -6.75
CA THR A 24 -1.73 -9.24 -6.56
C THR A 24 -1.99 -10.58 -7.24
N ALA A 25 -3.24 -11.05 -7.23
CA ALA A 25 -3.67 -12.23 -7.99
C ALA A 25 -3.55 -12.00 -9.50
N THR A 26 -4.01 -10.83 -9.98
CA THR A 26 -3.99 -10.47 -11.41
C THR A 26 -2.56 -10.32 -11.93
N LEU A 27 -1.65 -9.80 -11.11
CA LEU A 27 -0.24 -9.60 -11.44
C LEU A 27 0.62 -10.87 -11.24
N GLY A 28 0.04 -11.98 -10.77
CA GLY A 28 0.77 -13.23 -10.54
C GLY A 28 1.78 -13.19 -9.38
N ILE A 29 1.65 -12.22 -8.47
CA ILE A 29 2.58 -12.04 -7.33
C ILE A 29 1.97 -12.48 -5.98
N ARG A 30 0.71 -12.93 -5.97
CA ARG A 30 -0.01 -13.29 -4.75
C ARG A 30 0.73 -14.33 -3.91
N ASP A 31 1.15 -15.42 -4.55
CA ASP A 31 1.73 -16.57 -3.85
C ASP A 31 3.25 -16.47 -3.71
N THR A 32 3.92 -15.75 -4.61
CA THR A 32 5.38 -15.49 -4.54
C THR A 32 5.74 -14.39 -3.55
N GLY A 33 4.75 -13.61 -3.10
CA GLY A 33 4.90 -12.57 -2.10
C GLY A 33 5.02 -11.16 -2.68
N TYR A 34 4.56 -10.20 -1.89
CA TYR A 34 4.55 -8.77 -2.22
C TYR A 34 4.61 -7.92 -0.94
N ARG A 35 4.92 -6.63 -1.08
CA ARG A 35 4.89 -5.65 -0.01
C ARG A 35 3.95 -4.50 -0.37
N VAL A 36 3.14 -4.08 0.59
CA VAL A 36 2.28 -2.91 0.51
C VAL A 36 2.84 -1.85 1.44
N ILE A 37 3.09 -0.64 0.93
CA ILE A 37 3.66 0.47 1.71
C ILE A 37 2.79 1.71 1.49
N THR A 38 2.45 2.42 2.56
CA THR A 38 1.96 3.80 2.49
C THR A 38 2.90 4.67 3.31
N ASN A 39 3.31 5.80 2.73
CA ASN A 39 4.25 6.71 3.35
C ASN A 39 3.51 7.92 3.95
N THR A 40 3.95 8.38 5.12
CA THR A 40 3.38 9.55 5.80
C THR A 40 4.50 10.50 6.21
N GLY A 41 4.40 11.75 5.75
CA GLY A 41 5.33 12.83 6.12
C GLY A 41 6.73 12.69 5.51
N THR A 42 7.58 13.66 5.82
CA THR A 42 8.92 13.80 5.21
C THR A 42 9.83 12.63 5.54
N GLN A 43 9.92 12.22 6.81
CA GLN A 43 10.77 11.08 7.22
C GLN A 43 10.23 9.73 6.74
N GLY A 44 8.94 9.66 6.41
CA GLY A 44 8.36 8.51 5.73
C GLY A 44 8.62 8.48 4.22
N GLY A 45 9.28 9.50 3.65
CA GLY A 45 9.54 9.58 2.21
C GLY A 45 8.32 9.97 1.36
N GLN A 46 7.31 10.61 1.93
CA GLN A 46 6.15 11.07 1.18
C GLN A 46 6.46 12.35 0.39
N THR A 47 6.36 12.30 -0.94
CA THR A 47 6.55 13.46 -1.83
C THR A 47 5.23 14.04 -2.33
N VAL A 48 4.22 13.20 -2.56
CA VAL A 48 2.86 13.60 -2.97
C VAL A 48 1.93 13.52 -1.79
N SER A 49 1.29 14.65 -1.43
CA SER A 49 0.38 14.77 -0.30
C SER A 49 -1.03 14.24 -0.61
N HIS A 50 -1.10 13.00 -1.07
CA HIS A 50 -2.32 12.23 -1.30
C HIS A 50 -2.12 10.83 -0.72
N LEU A 51 -3.15 10.20 -0.14
CA LEU A 51 -3.02 8.81 0.34
C LEU A 51 -2.82 7.89 -0.87
N HIS A 52 -1.73 7.13 -0.88
CA HIS A 52 -1.46 6.15 -1.93
C HIS A 52 -0.70 4.97 -1.35
N PHE A 53 -0.84 3.83 -2.03
CA PHE A 53 -0.22 2.57 -1.62
C PHE A 53 0.73 2.12 -2.74
N HIS A 54 1.99 1.88 -2.38
CA HIS A 54 2.93 1.18 -3.24
C HIS A 54 2.67 -0.31 -3.11
N LEU A 55 2.46 -1.00 -4.23
CA LEU A 55 2.41 -2.46 -4.32
C LEU A 55 3.64 -2.94 -5.06
N ILE A 56 4.55 -3.63 -4.36
CA ILE A 56 5.85 -4.05 -4.88
C ILE A 56 5.94 -5.58 -4.81
N GLY A 57 6.30 -6.23 -5.91
CA GLY A 57 6.45 -7.68 -5.98
C GLY A 57 7.21 -8.13 -7.23
N GLY A 58 7.19 -9.42 -7.52
CA GLY A 58 7.86 -10.01 -8.70
C GLY A 58 9.35 -10.35 -8.49
N ARG A 59 9.87 -10.14 -7.27
CA ARG A 59 11.21 -10.56 -6.84
C ARG A 59 11.27 -10.65 -5.32
N ALA A 60 12.29 -11.33 -4.78
CA ALA A 60 12.59 -11.29 -3.36
C ALA A 60 12.87 -9.83 -2.91
N LEU A 61 12.19 -9.38 -1.86
CA LEU A 61 12.32 -8.04 -1.31
C LEU A 61 13.20 -8.07 -0.06
N PRO A 62 14.31 -7.31 0.00
CA PRO A 62 15.12 -7.25 1.20
C PRO A 62 14.34 -6.63 2.36
N TRP A 63 14.68 -7.01 3.59
CA TRP A 63 14.07 -6.45 4.79
C TRP A 63 14.69 -5.11 5.22
N SER A 64 15.87 -4.77 4.68
CA SER A 64 16.43 -3.43 4.83
C SER A 64 15.62 -2.40 4.04
N PHE A 65 15.37 -1.25 4.68
CA PHE A 65 14.74 -0.07 4.06
C PHE A 65 15.80 0.90 3.57
#